data_AF-S4P5J8-F1
#
_entry.id   AF-S4P5J8-F1
#
_cell.length_a   1.000
_cell.length_b   1.000
_cell.length_c   1.000
_cell.angle_alpha   90.00
_cell.angle_beta   90.00
_cell.angle_gamma   90.00
#
_symmetry.space_group_name_H-M   'P 1'
#
loop_
_entity.id
_entity.type
_entity.pdbx_description
1 polymer ?
#
loop_
_entity_poly.entity_id
_entity_poly.type
_entity_poly.pdbx_seq_one_letter_code
_entity_poly.pdbx_strand_id
1 'polypeptide(L)'
;MEKLAKFLNWEFRTHLKIGALIRIALVVYSIYHDSHYSVSYTDIDYKVFTDAARHVYKGESPYKRHTYRYSPLIAFMLLPNVFYSRTFGKQLFCLFDVLVAIAIKVLVERQLKCNKNASNIAKYCSLFWIYNPMSIAISSRGNADSVPCFFVILSILFLQTDLIKGLSKYVLSGIFLG
;
A
#
# COMPACT_ATOMS: atom_id res chain seq x y z
N MET A 1 9.55 21.51 -19.80
CA MET A 1 10.79 21.03 -19.15
C MET A 1 11.01 21.70 -17.79
N GLU A 2 11.12 23.02 -17.73
CA GLU A 2 11.45 23.77 -16.50
C GLU A 2 10.44 23.60 -15.34
N LYS A 3 9.12 23.64 -15.64
CA LYS A 3 8.06 23.39 -14.64
C LYS A 3 8.13 22.00 -14.02
N LEU A 4 8.44 20.98 -14.83
CA LEU A 4 8.56 19.60 -14.36
C LEU A 4 9.80 19.44 -13.47
N ALA A 5 10.94 20.03 -13.87
CA ALA A 5 12.13 20.03 -13.05
C ALA A 5 11.90 20.73 -11.70
N LYS A 6 11.20 21.88 -11.70
CA LYS A 6 10.82 22.58 -10.46
C LYS A 6 9.94 21.72 -9.56
N PHE A 7 8.97 21.01 -10.12
CA PHE A 7 8.12 20.08 -9.37
C PHE A 7 8.90 18.91 -8.77
N LEU A 8 9.74 18.24 -9.56
CA LEU A 8 10.57 17.12 -9.12
C LEU A 8 11.59 17.50 -8.04
N ASN A 9 11.97 18.78 -7.99
CA ASN A 9 12.89 19.32 -6.99
C ASN A 9 12.22 19.67 -5.66
N TRP A 10 10.90 19.52 -5.52
CA TRP A 10 10.24 19.72 -4.23
C TRP A 10 10.68 18.69 -3.19
N GLU A 11 10.44 19.06 -1.93
CA GLU A 11 10.66 18.19 -0.79
C GLU A 11 9.90 16.87 -0.93
N PHE A 12 10.55 15.76 -0.59
CA PHE A 12 9.93 14.44 -0.68
C PHE A 12 8.65 14.33 0.14
N ARG A 13 8.61 14.99 1.31
CA ARG A 13 7.40 15.05 2.17
C ARG A 13 6.21 15.69 1.46
N THR A 14 6.46 16.66 0.59
CA THR A 14 5.40 17.32 -0.20
C THR A 14 4.82 16.35 -1.23
N HIS A 15 5.66 15.59 -1.91
CA HIS A 15 5.21 14.53 -2.82
C HIS A 15 4.41 13.44 -2.10
N LEU A 16 4.82 13.02 -0.90
CA LEU A 16 4.05 12.09 -0.08
C LEU A 16 2.65 12.62 0.24
N LYS A 17 2.55 13.89 0.66
CA LYS A 17 1.26 14.53 0.95
C LYS A 17 0.36 14.61 -0.28
N ILE A 18 0.92 15.00 -1.44
CA ILE A 18 0.17 15.06 -2.71
C ILE A 18 -0.30 13.66 -3.11
N GLY A 19 0.58 12.67 -3.06
CA GLY A 19 0.25 11.28 -3.40
C GLY A 19 -0.82 10.68 -2.50
N ALA A 20 -0.75 10.95 -1.19
CA ALA A 20 -1.78 10.54 -0.23
C ALA A 20 -3.10 11.27 -0.49
N LEU A 21 -3.07 12.57 -0.79
CA LEU A 21 -4.26 13.36 -1.08
C LEU A 21 -4.97 12.86 -2.35
N ILE A 22 -4.24 12.54 -3.41
CA ILE A 22 -4.81 11.95 -4.65
C ILE A 22 -5.54 10.64 -4.33
N ARG A 23 -4.91 9.76 -3.54
CA ARG A 23 -5.52 8.48 -3.12
C ARG A 23 -6.77 8.70 -2.29
N ILE A 24 -6.73 9.58 -1.29
CA ILE A 24 -7.90 9.92 -0.46
C ILE A 24 -9.02 10.50 -1.32
N ALA A 25 -8.71 11.42 -2.23
CA ALA A 25 -9.69 12.00 -3.15
C ALA A 25 -10.36 10.92 -4.02
N LEU A 26 -9.60 9.95 -4.52
CA LEU A 26 -10.14 8.82 -5.28
C LEU A 26 -10.96 7.84 -4.41
N VAL A 27 -10.57 7.62 -3.16
CA VAL A 27 -11.39 6.84 -2.21
C VAL A 27 -12.72 7.55 -1.94
N VAL A 28 -12.73 8.87 -1.78
CA VAL A 28 -13.99 9.64 -1.64
C VAL A 28 -14.80 9.57 -2.95
N TYR A 29 -14.15 9.79 -4.09
CA TYR A 29 -14.77 9.68 -5.41
C TYR A 29 -15.40 8.31 -5.64
N SER A 30 -14.79 7.23 -5.14
CA SER A 30 -15.34 5.88 -5.29
C SER A 30 -16.74 5.74 -4.71
N ILE A 31 -17.07 6.48 -3.64
CA ILE A 31 -18.40 6.47 -3.01
C ILE A 31 -19.42 7.08 -3.98
N TYR A 32 -19.09 8.23 -4.57
CA TYR A 32 -19.93 8.89 -5.57
C TYR A 32 -20.06 8.02 -6.82
N HIS A 33 -18.95 7.47 -7.34
CA HIS A 33 -18.97 6.68 -8.56
C HIS A 33 -19.84 5.42 -8.39
N ASP A 34 -19.68 4.69 -7.29
CA ASP A 34 -20.44 3.45 -7.06
C ASP A 34 -21.94 3.69 -6.87
N SER A 35 -22.37 4.92 -6.55
CA SER A 35 -23.80 5.25 -6.42
C SER A 35 -24.45 5.78 -7.70
N HIS A 36 -23.66 6.26 -8.68
CA HIS A 36 -24.18 6.91 -9.90
C HIS A 36 -24.02 6.07 -11.17
N TYR A 37 -23.08 5.12 -11.20
CA TYR A 37 -22.76 4.36 -12.41
C TYR A 37 -23.02 2.86 -12.21
N SER A 38 -23.37 2.17 -13.30
CA SER A 38 -23.62 0.73 -13.30
C SER A 38 -22.35 -0.11 -13.11
N VAL A 39 -21.23 0.36 -13.66
CA VAL A 39 -19.92 -0.26 -13.48
C VAL A 39 -19.32 0.25 -12.17
N SER A 40 -19.05 -0.65 -11.23
CA SER A 40 -18.45 -0.27 -9.95
C SER A 40 -16.99 0.19 -10.12
N TYR A 41 -16.65 1.29 -9.46
CA TYR A 41 -15.26 1.67 -9.24
C TYR A 41 -14.59 0.69 -8.27
N THR A 42 -15.29 0.34 -7.18
CA THR A 42 -14.77 -0.59 -6.17
C THR A 42 -14.44 -1.95 -6.77
N ASP A 43 -13.26 -2.46 -6.41
CA ASP A 43 -12.82 -3.80 -6.81
C ASP A 43 -13.77 -4.87 -6.26
N ILE A 44 -14.02 -5.91 -7.06
CA ILE A 44 -14.88 -7.03 -6.63
C ILE A 44 -14.28 -7.75 -5.42
N ASP A 45 -12.95 -7.85 -5.36
CA ASP A 45 -12.24 -8.50 -4.26
C ASP A 45 -12.43 -7.75 -2.95
N TYR A 46 -12.60 -6.43 -2.99
CA TYR A 46 -12.87 -5.63 -1.79
C TYR A 46 -14.18 -6.05 -1.09
N LYS A 47 -15.20 -6.43 -1.88
CA LYS A 47 -16.46 -6.95 -1.37
C LYS A 47 -16.24 -8.33 -0.74
N VAL A 48 -15.47 -9.20 -1.40
CA VAL A 48 -15.10 -10.54 -0.90
C VAL A 48 -14.33 -10.44 0.42
N PHE A 49 -13.38 -9.51 0.54
CA PHE A 49 -12.65 -9.29 1.80
C PHE A 49 -13.56 -8.80 2.92
N THR A 50 -14.45 -7.87 2.61
CA THR A 50 -15.39 -7.30 3.60
C THR A 50 -16.39 -8.35 4.07
N ASP A 51 -16.88 -9.21 3.18
CA ASP A 51 -17.76 -10.32 3.54
C ASP A 51 -17.04 -11.34 4.44
N ALA A 52 -15.79 -11.68 4.11
CA ALA A 52 -14.97 -12.54 4.96
C ALA A 52 -14.70 -11.92 6.34
N ALA A 53 -14.46 -10.61 6.40
CA ALA A 53 -14.34 -9.87 7.66
C ALA A 53 -15.63 -9.93 8.49
N ARG A 54 -16.82 -9.98 7.87
CA ARG A 54 -18.09 -10.19 8.59
C ARG A 54 -18.18 -11.59 9.23
N HIS A 55 -17.65 -12.63 8.58
CA HIS A 55 -17.56 -13.95 9.20
C HIS A 55 -16.62 -13.92 10.41
N VAL A 56 -15.44 -13.31 10.26
CA VAL A 56 -14.49 -13.15 11.37
C VAL A 56 -15.11 -12.37 12.54
N TYR A 57 -15.84 -11.28 12.25
CA TYR A 57 -16.54 -10.49 13.27
C TYR A 57 -17.57 -11.31 14.07
N LYS A 58 -18.16 -12.35 13.46
CA LYS A 58 -19.09 -13.29 14.11
C LYS A 58 -18.38 -14.46 14.82
N GLY A 59 -17.05 -14.47 14.88
CA GLY A 59 -16.25 -15.57 15.43
C GLY A 59 -16.14 -16.77 14.48
N GLU A 60 -16.45 -16.60 13.20
CA GLU A 60 -16.39 -17.67 12.20
C GLU A 60 -15.12 -17.59 11.34
N SER A 61 -14.80 -18.68 10.65
CA SER A 61 -13.71 -18.69 9.68
C SER A 61 -13.99 -17.76 8.49
N PRO A 62 -13.02 -16.93 8.03
CA PRO A 62 -13.19 -16.09 6.85
C PRO A 62 -13.46 -16.91 5.58
N TYR A 63 -12.99 -18.16 5.54
CA TYR A 63 -13.20 -19.10 4.43
C TYR A 63 -14.63 -19.61 4.30
N LYS A 64 -15.52 -19.32 5.27
CA LYS A 64 -16.96 -19.54 5.09
C LYS A 64 -17.54 -18.65 3.98
N ARG A 65 -16.88 -17.53 3.65
CA ARG A 65 -17.22 -16.76 2.47
C ARG A 65 -16.79 -17.53 1.22
N HIS A 66 -17.75 -17.93 0.40
CA HIS A 66 -17.48 -18.50 -0.93
C HIS A 66 -16.50 -17.60 -1.70
N THR A 67 -15.61 -18.20 -2.49
CA THR A 67 -14.59 -17.52 -3.31
C THR A 67 -13.54 -16.70 -2.55
N TYR A 68 -13.49 -16.76 -1.22
CA TYR A 68 -12.39 -16.16 -0.45
C TYR A 68 -11.13 -17.05 -0.55
N ARG A 69 -10.09 -16.54 -1.23
CA ARG A 69 -8.83 -17.26 -1.53
C ARG A 69 -7.59 -16.57 -0.98
N TYR A 70 -7.77 -15.59 -0.10
CA TYR A 70 -6.70 -14.71 0.38
C TYR A 70 -6.25 -15.12 1.78
N SER A 71 -5.13 -14.57 2.24
CA SER A 71 -4.66 -14.78 3.61
C SER A 71 -5.71 -14.31 4.62
N PRO A 72 -6.01 -15.09 5.69
CA PRO A 72 -6.96 -14.69 6.73
C PRO A 72 -6.63 -13.32 7.34
N LEU A 73 -5.34 -12.96 7.36
CA LEU A 73 -4.85 -11.68 7.88
C LEU A 73 -5.56 -10.49 7.21
N ILE A 74 -5.87 -10.57 5.92
CA ILE A 74 -6.62 -9.50 5.23
C ILE A 74 -8.03 -9.37 5.81
N ALA A 75 -8.74 -10.47 6.08
CA ALA A 75 -10.07 -10.41 6.69
C ALA A 75 -10.01 -9.80 8.11
N PHE A 76 -9.00 -10.15 8.91
CA PHE A 76 -8.79 -9.56 10.24
C PHE A 76 -8.47 -8.06 10.17
N MET A 77 -7.58 -7.65 9.26
CA MET A 77 -7.23 -6.23 9.03
C MET A 77 -8.45 -5.40 8.62
N LEU A 78 -9.43 -6.01 7.95
CA LEU A 78 -10.66 -5.35 7.50
C LEU A 78 -11.84 -5.46 8.47
N LEU A 79 -11.65 -5.93 9.71
CA LEU A 79 -12.71 -5.90 10.73
C LEU A 79 -13.36 -4.50 10.90
N PRO A 80 -12.61 -3.38 10.87
CA PRO A 80 -13.23 -2.05 10.94
C PRO A 80 -14.15 -1.72 9.75
N ASN A 81 -14.08 -2.45 8.62
CA ASN A 81 -15.07 -2.31 7.55
C ASN A 81 -16.48 -2.69 8.01
N VAL A 82 -16.60 -3.56 9.01
CA VAL A 82 -17.86 -4.11 9.49
C VAL A 82 -18.52 -3.19 10.51
N PHE A 83 -17.75 -2.69 11.48
CA PHE A 83 -18.30 -1.94 12.62
C PHE A 83 -18.04 -0.42 12.57
N TYR A 84 -17.10 0.07 11.74
CA TYR A 84 -16.74 1.49 11.69
C TYR A 84 -17.11 2.14 10.35
N SER A 85 -16.47 1.74 9.25
CA SER A 85 -16.74 2.32 7.93
C SER A 85 -16.37 1.36 6.80
N ARG A 86 -17.30 1.18 5.84
CA ARG A 86 -17.08 0.31 4.68
C ARG A 86 -15.88 0.72 3.81
N THR A 87 -15.37 1.95 3.92
CA THR A 87 -14.22 2.44 3.13
C THR A 87 -12.88 2.35 3.85
N PHE A 88 -12.86 1.91 5.11
CA PHE A 88 -11.64 1.83 5.92
C PHE A 88 -10.54 1.02 5.22
N GLY A 89 -10.86 -0.14 4.66
CA GLY A 89 -9.91 -0.98 3.96
C GLY A 89 -9.25 -0.30 2.76
N LYS A 90 -9.98 0.53 2.00
CA LYS A 90 -9.39 1.33 0.93
C LYS A 90 -8.36 2.32 1.47
N GLN A 91 -8.66 2.97 2.59
CA GLN A 91 -7.73 3.89 3.25
C GLN A 91 -6.48 3.15 3.74
N LEU A 92 -6.66 1.96 4.32
CA LEU A 92 -5.57 1.09 4.76
C LEU A 92 -4.68 0.66 3.59
N PHE A 93 -5.26 0.22 2.46
CA PHE A 93 -4.48 -0.20 1.29
C PHE A 93 -3.75 0.98 0.63
N CYS A 94 -4.37 2.16 0.57
CA CYS A 94 -3.68 3.38 0.16
C CYS A 94 -2.54 3.79 1.11
N LEU A 95 -2.69 3.56 2.42
CA LEU A 95 -1.62 3.76 3.39
C LEU A 95 -0.44 2.83 3.09
N PHE A 96 -0.68 1.54 2.92
CA PHE A 96 0.37 0.58 2.53
C PHE A 96 1.03 0.95 1.20
N ASP A 97 0.27 1.43 0.22
CA ASP A 97 0.81 1.87 -1.07
C ASP A 97 1.76 3.09 -0.93
N VAL A 98 1.46 4.01 -0.02
CA VAL A 98 2.38 5.11 0.32
C VAL A 98 3.60 4.61 1.11
N LEU A 99 3.41 3.65 2.02
CA LEU A 99 4.51 3.02 2.76
C LEU A 99 5.47 2.26 1.83
N VAL A 100 4.97 1.64 0.75
CA VAL A 100 5.81 1.05 -0.31
C VAL A 100 6.73 2.11 -0.91
N ALA A 101 6.21 3.28 -1.29
CA ALA A 101 7.02 4.36 -1.83
C ALA A 101 8.15 4.78 -0.87
N ILE A 102 7.84 4.86 0.43
CA ILE A 102 8.83 5.19 1.47
C ILE A 102 9.87 4.07 1.59
N ALA A 103 9.45 2.81 1.61
CA ALA A 103 10.33 1.65 1.70
C ALA A 103 11.29 1.59 0.50
N ILE A 104 10.81 1.85 -0.72
CA ILE A 104 11.64 1.95 -1.93
C ILE A 104 12.70 3.04 -1.77
N LYS A 105 12.31 4.25 -1.31
CA LYS A 105 13.28 5.34 -1.10
C LYS A 105 14.38 4.90 -0.12
N VAL A 106 14.00 4.36 1.03
CA VAL A 106 14.95 3.97 2.08
C VAL A 106 15.87 2.85 1.59
N LEU A 107 15.32 1.87 0.86
CA LEU A 107 16.10 0.78 0.28
C LEU A 107 17.16 1.30 -0.69
N VAL A 108 16.75 2.08 -1.69
CA VAL A 108 17.66 2.58 -2.73
C VAL A 108 18.71 3.52 -2.15
N GLU A 109 18.33 4.42 -1.24
CA GLU A 109 19.24 5.36 -0.60
C GLU A 109 20.30 4.63 0.23
N ARG A 110 19.92 3.54 0.92
CA ARG A 110 20.86 2.71 1.70
C ARG A 110 21.74 1.81 0.84
N GLN A 111 21.27 1.35 -0.32
CA GLN A 111 22.10 0.59 -1.25
C GLN A 111 23.16 1.47 -1.90
N LEU A 112 22.83 2.72 -2.18
CA LEU A 112 23.70 3.65 -2.89
C LEU A 112 24.52 4.56 -1.96
N LYS A 113 24.78 4.18 -0.70
CA LYS A 113 25.47 5.03 0.31
C LYS A 113 26.72 5.77 -0.20
N CYS A 114 27.52 5.15 -1.08
CA CYS A 114 28.76 5.73 -1.62
C CYS A 114 28.55 6.65 -2.83
N ASN A 115 27.33 6.75 -3.36
CA ASN A 115 27.00 7.56 -4.52
C ASN A 115 26.50 8.94 -4.09
N LYS A 116 27.14 10.00 -4.59
CA LYS A 116 26.76 11.40 -4.32
C LYS A 116 25.30 11.71 -4.70
N ASN A 117 24.74 11.00 -5.67
CA ASN A 117 23.38 11.18 -6.18
C ASN A 117 22.35 10.22 -5.56
N ALA A 118 22.72 9.41 -4.56
CA ALA A 118 21.86 8.38 -3.98
C ALA A 118 20.48 8.89 -3.56
N SER A 119 20.45 10.04 -2.87
CA SER A 119 19.19 10.62 -2.38
C SER A 119 18.26 11.04 -3.52
N ASN A 120 18.81 11.59 -4.60
CA ASN A 120 18.04 11.98 -5.79
C ASN A 120 17.51 10.78 -6.55
N ILE A 121 18.35 9.76 -6.76
CA ILE A 121 17.95 8.51 -7.43
C ILE A 121 16.83 7.83 -6.63
N ALA A 122 17.02 7.67 -5.31
CA ALA A 122 16.03 7.08 -4.43
C ALA A 122 14.70 7.87 -4.42
N LYS A 123 14.78 9.21 -4.41
CA LYS A 123 13.62 10.08 -4.56
C LYS A 123 12.89 9.76 -5.87
N TYR A 124 13.57 9.75 -7.01
CA TYR A 124 12.93 9.50 -8.31
C TYR A 124 12.31 8.11 -8.42
N CYS A 125 12.97 7.06 -7.91
CA CYS A 125 12.38 5.72 -7.84
C CYS A 125 11.09 5.71 -7.00
N SER A 126 11.07 6.43 -5.88
CA SER A 126 9.88 6.55 -5.03
C SER A 126 8.77 7.39 -5.68
N LEU A 127 9.14 8.46 -6.39
CA LEU A 127 8.19 9.29 -7.14
C LEU A 127 7.53 8.51 -8.29
N PHE A 128 8.30 7.65 -8.96
CA PHE A 128 7.75 6.76 -9.97
C PHE A 128 6.65 5.87 -9.41
N TRP A 129 6.83 5.31 -8.21
CA TRP A 129 5.78 4.54 -7.53
C TRP A 129 4.59 5.42 -7.11
N ILE A 130 4.83 6.52 -6.40
CA ILE A 130 3.75 7.29 -5.78
C ILE A 130 2.80 7.94 -6.80
N TYR A 131 3.31 8.28 -7.99
CA TYR A 131 2.56 8.86 -9.10
C TYR A 131 2.19 7.84 -10.19
N ASN A 132 2.45 6.56 -9.98
CA ASN A 132 2.02 5.52 -10.90
C ASN A 132 0.47 5.43 -10.90
N PRO A 133 -0.22 5.73 -12.03
CA PRO A 133 -1.67 5.68 -12.09
C PRO A 133 -2.23 4.29 -11.81
N MET A 134 -1.49 3.22 -12.13
CA MET A 134 -1.89 1.85 -11.86
C MET A 134 -1.90 1.56 -10.35
N SER A 135 -0.84 1.92 -9.63
CA SER A 135 -0.74 1.70 -8.17
C SER A 135 -1.80 2.51 -7.41
N ILE A 136 -1.99 3.76 -7.83
CA ILE A 136 -3.03 4.63 -7.30
C ILE A 136 -4.39 3.97 -7.48
N ALA A 137 -4.74 3.54 -8.71
CA ALA A 137 -6.04 2.95 -9.00
C ALA A 137 -6.27 1.62 -8.26
N ILE A 138 -5.28 0.71 -8.22
CA ILE A 138 -5.40 -0.59 -7.54
C ILE A 138 -5.72 -0.39 -6.06
N SER A 139 -4.94 0.46 -5.38
CA SER A 139 -5.12 0.70 -3.94
C SER A 139 -6.42 1.45 -3.63
N SER A 140 -6.77 2.49 -4.39
CA SER A 140 -7.98 3.29 -4.14
C SER A 140 -9.28 2.55 -4.48
N ARG A 141 -9.23 1.59 -5.41
CA ARG A 141 -10.36 0.69 -5.71
C ARG A 141 -10.61 -0.34 -4.61
N GLY A 142 -9.65 -0.55 -3.70
CA GLY A 142 -9.78 -1.46 -2.56
C GLY A 142 -9.12 -2.83 -2.77
N ASN A 143 -8.17 -2.95 -3.68
CA ASN A 143 -7.37 -4.16 -3.79
C ASN A 143 -6.23 -4.13 -2.75
N ALA A 144 -5.92 -5.29 -2.16
CA ALA A 144 -4.95 -5.45 -1.08
C ALA A 144 -3.50 -5.63 -1.56
N ASP A 145 -3.21 -5.63 -2.86
CA ASP A 145 -1.87 -5.89 -3.44
C ASP A 145 -0.72 -5.08 -2.81
N SER A 146 -0.99 -3.85 -2.37
CA SER A 146 0.03 -3.01 -1.72
C SER A 146 0.53 -3.57 -0.38
N VAL A 147 -0.26 -4.39 0.32
CA VAL A 147 0.09 -4.99 1.60
C VAL A 147 1.21 -6.03 1.46
N PRO A 148 1.09 -7.10 0.65
CA PRO A 148 2.20 -8.04 0.44
C PRO A 148 3.40 -7.37 -0.23
N CYS A 149 3.20 -6.44 -1.18
CA CYS A 149 4.30 -5.68 -1.77
C CYS A 149 5.14 -4.95 -0.73
N PHE A 150 4.49 -4.33 0.27
CA PHE A 150 5.20 -3.66 1.36
C PHE A 150 6.06 -4.62 2.17
N PHE A 151 5.52 -5.77 2.58
CA PHE A 151 6.27 -6.75 3.40
C PHE A 151 7.41 -7.42 2.63
N VAL A 152 7.25 -7.66 1.31
CA VAL A 152 8.34 -8.13 0.46
C VAL A 152 9.47 -7.11 0.39
N ILE A 153 9.16 -5.83 0.15
CA ILE A 153 10.17 -4.77 0.09
C ILE A 153 10.82 -4.57 1.47
N LEU A 154 10.05 -4.69 2.56
CA LEU A 154 10.57 -4.62 3.91
C LEU A 154 11.55 -5.76 4.22
N SER A 155 11.24 -6.98 3.77
CA SER A 155 12.12 -8.15 3.88
C SER A 155 13.43 -7.91 3.12
N ILE A 156 13.35 -7.40 1.89
CA ILE A 156 14.54 -7.03 1.10
C ILE A 156 15.32 -5.92 1.80
N LEU A 157 14.66 -4.90 2.34
CA LEU A 157 15.30 -3.81 3.08
C LEU A 157 16.09 -4.31 4.29
N PHE A 158 15.53 -5.26 5.03
CA PHE A 158 16.24 -5.86 6.17
C PHE A 158 17.42 -6.71 5.70
N LEU A 159 17.24 -7.56 4.70
CA LEU A 159 18.32 -8.42 4.16
C LEU A 159 19.45 -7.63 3.53
N GLN A 160 19.15 -6.58 2.78
CA GLN A 160 20.12 -5.85 1.96
C GLN A 160 20.77 -4.69 2.71
N THR A 161 20.26 -4.27 3.86
CA THR A 161 20.81 -3.11 4.58
C THR A 161 21.16 -3.43 6.04
N ASP A 162 21.87 -2.50 6.67
CA ASP A 162 22.24 -2.58 8.11
C ASP A 162 21.16 -1.98 9.02
N LEU A 163 19.91 -1.90 8.55
CA LEU A 163 18.80 -1.36 9.34
C LEU A 163 18.52 -2.23 10.57
N ILE A 164 18.56 -3.54 10.39
CA ILE A 164 18.52 -4.55 11.46
C ILE A 164 19.82 -5.33 11.38
N LYS A 165 20.43 -5.62 12.54
CA LYS A 165 21.73 -6.30 12.64
C LYS A 165 21.61 -7.62 13.38
N GLY A 166 22.54 -8.53 13.14
CA GLY A 166 22.59 -9.82 13.81
C GLY A 166 21.50 -10.80 13.35
N LEU A 167 21.20 -11.80 14.18
CA LEU A 167 20.27 -12.89 13.84
C LEU A 167 18.84 -12.39 13.57
N SER A 168 18.40 -11.35 14.29
CA SER A 168 17.05 -10.77 14.13
C SER A 168 16.78 -10.28 12.71
N LYS A 169 17.81 -9.85 11.98
CA LYS A 169 17.72 -9.48 10.56
C LYS A 169 17.15 -10.62 9.73
N TYR A 170 17.71 -11.81 9.85
CA TYR A 170 17.30 -12.98 9.07
C TYR A 170 15.94 -13.51 9.52
N VAL A 171 15.70 -13.54 10.83
CA VAL A 171 14.43 -14.01 11.40
C VAL A 171 13.26 -13.11 10.96
N LEU A 172 13.39 -11.79 11.13
CA LEU A 172 12.33 -10.85 10.75
C LEU A 172 12.09 -10.82 9.24
N SER A 173 13.17 -10.91 8.45
CA SER A 173 13.03 -10.99 6.99
C SER A 173 12.32 -12.27 6.55
N GLY A 174 12.61 -13.41 7.21
CA GLY A 174 11.91 -14.67 6.95
C GLY A 174 10.43 -14.60 7.31
N ILE A 175 10.11 -14.00 8.47
CA ILE A 175 8.72 -13.81 8.91
C ILE A 175 7.92 -12.92 7.95
N PHE A 176 8.51 -11.82 7.48
CA PHE A 176 7.81 -10.89 6.58
C PHE A 176 7.75 -11.36 5.12
N LEU A 177 8.50 -12.40 4.75
CA LEU A 177 8.45 -12.99 3.42
C LEU A 177 7.35 -14.05 3.29
N GLY A 178 6.98 -14.72 4.40
CA GLY A 178 5.94 -15.77 4.45
C GLY A 178 4.53 -15.22 4.61
#